data_AF-A0A9D9VWV7-F1
#
_entry.id   AF-A0A9D9VWV7-F1
#
_cell.length_a   1.000
_cell.length_b   1.000
_cell.length_c   1.000
_cell.angle_alpha   90.00
_cell.angle_beta   90.00
_cell.angle_gamma   90.00
#
_symmetry.space_group_name_H-M   'P 1'
#
loop_
_entity.id
_entity.type
_entity.pdbx_description
1 polymer ?
#
loop_
_entity_poly.entity_id
_entity_poly.type
_entity_poly.pdbx_seq_one_letter_code
_entity_poly.pdbx_strand_id
1 'polypeptide(L)'
;MKQFFLLSSAVCIAFAANAKIWRVNNNAGVTADFTDMPACIASSSVVNDDSIYVESSVTMYTNFTLNKRLVIIGTGYFLSGVNSNPGLQANTNPATLNYCYIDTLASGSQFIGINFSDGIYTVNGQGADNISFTRCSLNQMNIGYGGPLAGADYTGWIINKCYITSITSSNRPVKNATITNNIFIGAFDTGNSGNLNNLLRNNVFRNVISANNTYFANNIITNITFSATNSTVKNNTCIGAAPAGFAPFVGLNGNVAGELDANIFQGLTGNSTDGQWRLKAGSQAIATGETVSSITPDRGAFGTADPYVLSGIAAIPTIYSLTVPASVASNATTMPITISTKSNN
;
A
#
# COMPACT_ATOMS: atom_id res chain seq x y z
N MET A 1 46.44 17.84 -12.89
CA MET A 1 45.43 16.84 -13.37
C MET A 1 45.30 15.63 -12.44
N LYS A 2 46.37 14.87 -12.12
CA LYS A 2 46.29 13.70 -11.20
C LYS A 2 45.77 14.03 -9.79
N GLN A 3 46.13 15.19 -9.24
CA GLN A 3 45.66 15.64 -7.93
C GLN A 3 44.18 16.07 -7.91
N PHE A 4 43.63 16.47 -9.06
CA PHE A 4 42.21 16.84 -9.18
C PHE A 4 41.30 15.59 -9.17
N PHE A 5 41.75 14.49 -9.78
CA PHE A 5 41.06 13.21 -9.73
C PHE A 5 41.05 12.58 -8.32
N LEU A 6 42.14 12.74 -7.55
CA LEU A 6 42.21 12.22 -6.19
C LEU A 6 41.28 13.00 -5.24
N LEU A 7 41.20 14.33 -5.38
CA LEU A 7 40.29 15.18 -4.60
C LEU A 7 38.83 14.90 -4.95
N SER A 8 38.51 14.74 -6.24
CA SER A 8 37.17 14.34 -6.70
C SER A 8 36.77 12.96 -6.14
N SER A 9 37.68 12.00 -6.11
CA SER A 9 37.40 10.66 -5.57
C SER A 9 37.22 10.67 -4.04
N ALA A 10 37.98 11.49 -3.32
CA ALA A 10 37.85 11.63 -1.86
C ALA A 10 36.55 12.36 -1.45
N VAL A 11 36.09 13.34 -2.21
CA VAL A 11 34.80 14.02 -2.00
C VAL A 11 33.62 13.07 -2.23
N CYS A 12 33.72 12.14 -3.18
CA CYS A 12 32.69 11.13 -3.41
C CYS A 12 32.60 10.07 -2.29
N ILE A 13 33.69 9.78 -1.58
CA ILE A 13 33.71 8.82 -0.45
C ILE A 13 33.19 9.47 0.86
N ALA A 14 33.21 10.80 0.96
CA ALA A 14 32.78 11.53 2.16
C ALA A 14 31.25 11.56 2.35
N PHE A 15 30.47 11.20 1.33
CA PHE A 15 29.03 10.95 1.49
C PHE A 15 28.84 9.52 2.02
N ALA A 16 29.11 9.32 3.32
CA ALA A 16 28.60 8.15 4.01
C ALA A 16 27.06 8.20 3.90
N ALA A 17 26.49 7.33 3.06
CA ALA A 17 25.06 7.09 3.00
C ALA A 17 24.62 6.63 4.40
N ASN A 18 24.12 7.56 5.21
CA ASN A 18 23.47 7.24 6.46
C ASN A 18 22.03 6.89 6.11
N ALA A 19 21.71 5.61 6.12
CA ALA A 19 20.34 5.12 6.15
C ALA A 19 20.12 4.58 7.57
N LYS A 20 19.98 5.47 8.54
CA LYS A 20 19.75 5.06 9.93
C LYS A 20 18.34 4.51 10.05
N ILE A 21 18.19 3.46 10.83
CA ILE A 21 16.87 2.96 11.24
C ILE A 21 16.53 3.62 12.58
N TRP A 22 15.39 4.30 12.61
CA TRP A 22 14.81 4.90 13.80
C TRP A 22 13.60 4.09 14.25
N ARG A 23 13.54 3.74 15.53
CA ARG A 23 12.41 3.03 16.12
C ARG A 23 11.41 4.01 16.70
N VAL A 24 10.14 3.83 16.34
CA VAL A 24 9.02 4.60 16.90
C VAL A 24 8.10 3.62 17.63
N ASN A 25 8.03 3.73 18.96
CA ASN A 25 7.23 2.85 19.80
C ASN A 25 6.64 3.62 21.00
N ASN A 26 5.31 3.61 21.13
CA ASN A 26 4.58 4.27 22.22
C ASN A 26 4.08 3.30 23.33
N ASN A 27 4.49 2.04 23.31
CA ASN A 27 4.14 1.06 24.35
C ASN A 27 4.87 1.39 25.66
N ALA A 28 4.14 1.38 26.76
CA ALA A 28 4.71 1.62 28.09
C ALA A 28 5.83 0.62 28.40
N GLY A 29 6.96 1.13 28.90
CA GLY A 29 8.12 0.32 29.27
C GLY A 29 9.03 -0.12 28.12
N VAL A 30 8.75 0.28 26.87
CA VAL A 30 9.66 0.05 25.74
C VAL A 30 10.56 1.26 25.52
N THR A 31 11.87 1.04 25.47
CA THR A 31 12.84 2.06 25.04
C THR A 31 12.99 2.03 23.51
N ALA A 32 12.57 3.11 22.86
CA ALA A 32 12.73 3.37 21.44
C ALA A 32 13.34 4.77 21.22
N ASP A 33 13.76 5.08 19.98
CA ASP A 33 14.33 6.40 19.67
C ASP A 33 13.30 7.52 19.81
N PHE A 34 12.05 7.24 19.43
CA PHE A 34 10.91 8.14 19.58
C PHE A 34 9.68 7.39 20.08
N THR A 35 8.81 8.11 20.78
CA THR A 35 7.51 7.59 21.23
C THR A 35 6.36 7.99 20.32
N ASP A 36 6.58 8.84 19.31
CA ASP A 36 5.53 9.22 18.36
C ASP A 36 6.11 9.75 17.03
N MET A 37 5.27 9.76 16.00
CA MET A 37 5.65 10.22 14.66
C MET A 37 6.00 11.71 14.60
N PRO A 38 5.26 12.65 15.21
CA PRO A 38 5.61 14.07 15.13
C PRO A 38 7.00 14.38 15.70
N ALA A 39 7.34 13.77 16.85
CA ALA A 39 8.65 13.93 17.47
C ALA A 39 9.77 13.36 16.58
N CYS A 40 9.53 12.19 15.98
CA CYS A 40 10.44 11.59 15.01
C CYS A 40 10.68 12.51 13.82
N ILE A 41 9.62 13.00 13.17
CA ILE A 41 9.74 13.83 11.97
C ILE A 41 10.37 15.20 12.29
N ALA A 42 10.06 15.80 13.43
CA ALA A 42 10.62 17.09 13.85
C ALA A 42 12.12 17.02 14.22
N SER A 43 12.64 15.83 14.55
CA SER A 43 14.04 15.67 14.96
C SER A 43 15.01 16.02 13.83
N SER A 44 16.04 16.83 14.14
CA SER A 44 17.12 17.15 13.20
C SER A 44 18.05 15.95 12.92
N SER A 45 18.01 14.93 13.77
CA SER A 45 18.81 13.71 13.56
C SER A 45 18.19 12.79 12.52
N VAL A 46 16.87 12.84 12.34
CA VAL A 46 16.19 12.11 11.27
C VAL A 46 16.34 12.91 10.00
N VAL A 47 17.06 12.37 9.02
CA VAL A 47 17.37 13.04 7.76
C VAL A 47 16.75 12.30 6.58
N ASN A 48 16.79 12.90 5.39
CA ASN A 48 16.33 12.22 4.18
C ASN A 48 17.06 10.89 4.00
N ASP A 49 16.34 9.90 3.46
CA ASP A 49 16.74 8.51 3.22
C ASP A 49 16.86 7.62 4.45
N ASP A 50 16.57 8.15 5.64
CA ASP A 50 16.42 7.32 6.83
C ASP A 50 15.18 6.41 6.74
N SER A 51 15.25 5.30 7.47
CA SER A 51 14.16 4.35 7.62
C SER A 51 13.52 4.50 9.01
N ILE A 52 12.20 4.55 9.06
CA ILE A 52 11.42 4.62 10.29
C ILE A 52 10.70 3.29 10.47
N TYR A 53 11.02 2.56 11.54
CA TYR A 53 10.27 1.38 11.93
C TYR A 53 9.22 1.75 12.97
N VAL A 54 7.97 1.73 12.53
CA VAL A 54 6.82 2.02 13.38
C VAL A 54 6.35 0.70 13.98
N GLU A 55 6.46 0.57 15.30
CA GLU A 55 6.18 -0.67 15.99
C GLU A 55 4.69 -0.84 16.31
N SER A 56 4.26 -2.09 16.40
CA SER A 56 2.92 -2.50 16.81
C SER A 56 2.50 -1.86 18.14
N SER A 57 1.30 -1.29 18.20
CA SER A 57 0.76 -0.72 19.43
C SER A 57 -0.76 -0.76 19.48
N VAL A 58 -1.31 -0.85 20.68
CA VAL A 58 -2.74 -0.63 20.96
C VAL A 58 -3.12 0.85 20.83
N THR A 59 -2.15 1.75 21.01
CA THR A 59 -2.33 3.19 20.91
C THR A 59 -1.86 3.66 19.53
N MET A 60 -2.76 4.30 18.81
CA MET A 60 -2.48 4.91 17.52
C MET A 60 -1.44 6.04 17.65
N TYR A 61 -0.52 6.13 16.68
CA TYR A 61 0.42 7.25 16.57
C TYR A 61 -0.28 8.49 16.02
N THR A 62 0.11 9.67 16.51
CA THR A 62 -0.62 10.92 16.22
C THR A 62 -0.32 11.47 14.83
N ASN A 63 -1.06 12.51 14.45
CA ASN A 63 -0.98 13.12 13.12
C ASN A 63 0.37 13.82 12.88
N PHE A 64 0.90 13.71 11.67
CA PHE A 64 2.19 14.31 11.33
C PHE A 64 2.24 14.82 9.89
N THR A 65 3.09 15.82 9.66
CA THR A 65 3.43 16.29 8.33
C THR A 65 4.76 15.71 7.91
N LEU A 66 4.74 14.83 6.91
CA LEU A 66 5.95 14.29 6.31
C LEU A 66 6.56 15.34 5.39
N ASN A 67 7.73 15.84 5.77
CA ASN A 67 8.49 16.87 5.06
C ASN A 67 9.94 16.44 4.77
N LYS A 68 10.17 15.13 4.78
CA LYS A 68 11.46 14.47 4.52
C LYS A 68 11.19 13.25 3.66
N ARG A 69 12.11 12.95 2.74
CA ARG A 69 12.07 11.71 1.95
C ARG A 69 12.46 10.56 2.87
N LEU A 70 11.51 9.73 3.31
CA LEU A 70 11.74 8.64 4.27
C LEU A 70 11.19 7.30 3.77
N VAL A 71 11.71 6.21 4.32
CA VAL A 71 11.12 4.88 4.19
C VAL A 71 10.43 4.53 5.51
N ILE A 72 9.11 4.41 5.52
CA ILE A 72 8.31 4.16 6.72
C ILE A 72 7.76 2.74 6.66
N ILE A 73 8.16 1.91 7.61
CA ILE A 73 7.86 0.48 7.63
C ILE A 73 7.03 0.16 8.89
N GLY A 74 5.90 -0.52 8.69
CA GLY A 74 5.02 -1.01 9.74
C GLY A 74 4.95 -2.53 9.81
N THR A 75 4.09 -3.02 10.70
CA THR A 75 3.93 -4.44 11.02
C THR A 75 2.90 -5.18 10.16
N GLY A 76 2.14 -4.47 9.32
CA GLY A 76 0.99 -4.97 8.57
C GLY A 76 -0.36 -4.59 9.19
N TYR A 77 -1.42 -5.22 8.70
CA TYR A 77 -2.83 -5.00 9.09
C TYR A 77 -3.61 -6.33 9.13
N PHE A 78 -4.83 -6.34 9.68
CA PHE A 78 -5.63 -7.57 9.88
C PHE A 78 -4.86 -8.71 10.59
N LEU A 79 -4.04 -8.37 11.59
CA LEU A 79 -3.18 -9.31 12.32
C LEU A 79 -3.90 -10.04 13.48
N SER A 80 -5.06 -9.54 13.90
CA SER A 80 -5.92 -10.12 14.94
C SER A 80 -7.39 -9.79 14.71
N GLY A 81 -8.26 -10.49 15.43
CA GLY A 81 -9.72 -10.33 15.36
C GLY A 81 -10.41 -11.34 14.45
N VAL A 82 -11.72 -11.15 14.26
CA VAL A 82 -12.53 -11.98 13.36
C VAL A 82 -12.10 -11.73 11.90
N ASN A 83 -12.01 -12.79 11.09
CA ASN A 83 -11.56 -12.71 9.70
C ASN A 83 -10.18 -12.00 9.56
N SER A 84 -9.24 -12.33 10.44
CA SER A 84 -7.86 -11.87 10.43
C SER A 84 -6.89 -12.97 10.00
N ASN A 85 -5.60 -12.65 9.89
CA ASN A 85 -4.54 -13.63 9.62
C ASN A 85 -3.67 -13.81 10.88
N PRO A 86 -4.10 -14.63 11.85
CA PRO A 86 -3.37 -14.82 13.11
C PRO A 86 -2.03 -15.55 12.89
N GLY A 87 -1.10 -15.39 13.83
CA GLY A 87 0.18 -16.11 13.83
C GLY A 87 1.22 -15.57 12.87
N LEU A 88 1.03 -14.36 12.32
CA LEU A 88 2.00 -13.73 11.44
C LEU A 88 2.95 -12.74 12.15
N GLN A 89 2.57 -12.27 13.33
CA GLN A 89 3.32 -11.37 14.21
C GLN A 89 3.11 -11.79 15.67
N ALA A 90 4.15 -11.68 16.50
CA ALA A 90 4.05 -11.98 17.92
C ALA A 90 3.18 -10.94 18.66
N ASN A 91 3.36 -9.66 18.32
CA ASN A 91 2.40 -8.62 18.69
C ASN A 91 1.40 -8.45 17.55
N THR A 92 0.15 -8.78 17.81
CA THR A 92 -0.91 -8.79 16.79
C THR A 92 -1.57 -7.42 16.59
N ASN A 93 -1.03 -6.36 17.18
CA ASN A 93 -1.46 -5.00 16.93
C ASN A 93 -0.79 -4.44 15.66
N PRO A 94 -1.55 -3.78 14.77
CA PRO A 94 -0.96 -3.09 13.63
C PRO A 94 -0.20 -1.82 14.06
N ALA A 95 0.80 -1.44 13.27
CA ALA A 95 1.42 -0.11 13.32
C ALA A 95 0.45 0.92 12.74
N THR A 96 -0.40 1.49 13.58
CA THR A 96 -1.50 2.36 13.14
C THR A 96 -1.13 3.83 13.22
N LEU A 97 -1.10 4.49 12.06
CA LEU A 97 -0.94 5.93 11.93
C LEU A 97 -2.31 6.60 11.74
N ASN A 98 -2.51 7.75 12.38
CA ASN A 98 -3.64 8.64 12.10
C ASN A 98 -3.41 9.40 10.77
N TYR A 99 -3.67 10.70 10.74
CA TYR A 99 -3.47 11.54 9.58
C TYR A 99 -1.99 11.69 9.20
N CYS A 100 -1.70 11.45 7.92
CA CYS A 100 -0.42 11.82 7.31
C CYS A 100 -0.63 12.94 6.29
N TYR A 101 0.11 14.02 6.49
CA TYR A 101 0.14 15.17 5.61
C TYR A 101 1.43 15.16 4.81
N ILE A 102 1.37 14.88 3.51
CA ILE A 102 2.54 14.74 2.64
C ILE A 102 2.87 16.09 2.03
N ASP A 103 4.02 16.62 2.41
CA ASP A 103 4.59 17.84 1.84
C ASP A 103 5.46 17.51 0.61
N THR A 104 5.73 18.50 -0.24
CA THR A 104 6.55 18.31 -1.45
C THR A 104 7.97 17.85 -1.14
N LEU A 105 8.51 18.23 0.02
CA LEU A 105 9.81 17.77 0.51
C LEU A 105 9.86 16.27 0.82
N ALA A 106 8.70 15.61 0.90
CA ALA A 106 8.60 14.16 1.07
C ALA A 106 8.65 13.37 -0.24
N SER A 107 8.82 14.02 -1.40
CA SER A 107 8.87 13.35 -2.69
C SER A 107 9.89 12.19 -2.68
N GLY A 108 9.50 11.03 -3.19
CA GLY A 108 10.29 9.79 -3.13
C GLY A 108 10.10 8.95 -1.86
N SER A 109 9.25 9.37 -0.92
CA SER A 109 8.98 8.58 0.30
C SER A 109 8.25 7.28 0.01
N GLN A 110 8.46 6.30 0.89
CA GLN A 110 7.91 4.97 0.78
C GLN A 110 7.21 4.57 2.07
N PHE A 111 6.03 3.98 1.95
CA PHE A 111 5.27 3.41 3.06
C PHE A 111 5.06 1.93 2.80
N ILE A 112 5.44 1.09 3.76
CA ILE A 112 5.41 -0.37 3.64
C ILE A 112 4.73 -0.96 4.87
N GLY A 113 3.64 -1.73 4.71
CA GLY A 113 3.05 -2.46 5.83
C GLY A 113 2.43 -1.57 6.91
N ILE A 114 1.98 -0.36 6.57
CA ILE A 114 1.37 0.58 7.51
C ILE A 114 -0.16 0.46 7.47
N ASN A 115 -0.80 0.60 8.62
CA ASN A 115 -2.24 0.78 8.74
C ASN A 115 -2.56 2.27 8.95
N PHE A 116 -3.19 2.92 7.98
CA PHE A 116 -3.72 4.27 8.14
C PHE A 116 -5.19 4.19 8.56
N SER A 117 -5.49 4.58 9.80
CA SER A 117 -6.86 4.57 10.33
C SER A 117 -7.74 5.65 9.72
N ASP A 118 -7.13 6.80 9.42
CA ASP A 118 -7.84 7.99 9.00
C ASP A 118 -7.44 8.37 7.57
N GLY A 119 -6.69 9.45 7.37
CA GLY A 119 -6.45 10.02 6.05
C GLY A 119 -4.98 10.23 5.69
N ILE A 120 -4.70 10.15 4.40
CA ILE A 120 -3.49 10.61 3.77
C ILE A 120 -3.86 11.79 2.88
N TYR A 121 -3.25 12.94 3.13
CA TYR A 121 -3.51 14.18 2.39
C TYR A 121 -2.20 14.76 1.93
N THR A 122 -2.16 15.27 0.70
CA THR A 122 -1.07 16.15 0.27
C THR A 122 -1.34 17.55 0.82
N VAL A 123 -0.33 18.25 1.33
CA VAL A 123 -0.52 19.62 1.86
C VAL A 123 -0.30 20.68 0.80
N ASN A 124 -0.90 21.85 1.05
CA ASN A 124 -0.67 23.10 0.32
C ASN A 124 -0.97 23.05 -1.18
N GLY A 125 -1.70 22.02 -1.66
CA GLY A 125 -2.05 21.89 -3.07
C GLY A 125 -0.85 21.82 -4.01
N GLN A 126 0.33 21.43 -3.52
CA GLN A 126 1.58 21.26 -4.28
C GLN A 126 1.88 19.77 -4.44
N GLY A 127 2.37 19.38 -5.62
CA GLY A 127 2.65 17.98 -5.97
C GLY A 127 3.82 17.39 -5.20
N ALA A 128 3.56 16.39 -4.35
CA ALA A 128 4.61 15.47 -3.90
C ALA A 128 4.71 14.35 -4.94
N ASP A 129 5.90 14.10 -5.47
CA ASP A 129 6.12 13.14 -6.55
C ASP A 129 6.77 11.84 -6.06
N ASN A 130 6.61 10.77 -6.82
CA ASN A 130 7.27 9.49 -6.60
C ASN A 130 7.03 8.88 -5.21
N ILE A 131 5.83 9.09 -4.66
CA ILE A 131 5.42 8.49 -3.38
C ILE A 131 4.98 7.04 -3.63
N SER A 132 5.38 6.12 -2.75
CA SER A 132 4.92 4.74 -2.81
C SER A 132 4.20 4.27 -1.55
N PHE A 133 3.09 3.58 -1.75
CA PHE A 133 2.36 2.83 -0.74
C PHE A 133 2.32 1.37 -1.16
N THR A 134 3.05 0.53 -0.45
CA THR A 134 3.17 -0.89 -0.74
C THR A 134 2.68 -1.69 0.45
N ARG A 135 1.77 -2.65 0.24
CA ARG A 135 1.31 -3.53 1.33
C ARG A 135 0.70 -2.74 2.51
N CYS A 136 -0.01 -1.63 2.26
CA CYS A 136 -0.63 -0.82 3.30
C CYS A 136 -2.15 -1.02 3.38
N SER A 137 -2.74 -0.66 4.51
CA SER A 137 -4.18 -0.46 4.66
C SER A 137 -4.46 1.04 4.66
N LEU A 138 -5.25 1.51 3.70
CA LEU A 138 -5.48 2.93 3.41
C LEU A 138 -6.96 3.24 3.58
N ASN A 139 -7.35 3.93 4.65
CA ASN A 139 -8.75 4.32 4.82
C ASN A 139 -9.15 5.44 3.84
N GLN A 140 -8.49 6.59 3.90
CA GLN A 140 -8.72 7.66 2.93
C GLN A 140 -7.40 8.17 2.37
N MET A 141 -7.32 8.29 1.04
CA MET A 141 -6.25 9.00 0.38
C MET A 141 -6.84 10.09 -0.51
N ASN A 142 -6.43 11.33 -0.27
CA ASN A 142 -6.78 12.46 -1.12
C ASN A 142 -5.50 13.09 -1.68
N ILE A 143 -5.26 12.79 -2.94
CA ILE A 143 -4.17 13.35 -3.74
C ILE A 143 -4.64 14.72 -4.23
N GLY A 144 -4.11 15.83 -3.73
CA GLY A 144 -4.57 17.15 -4.14
C GLY A 144 -5.45 17.91 -3.15
N TYR A 145 -5.43 17.52 -1.87
CA TYR A 145 -6.13 18.23 -0.81
C TYR A 145 -5.62 19.68 -0.64
N GLY A 146 -6.50 20.61 -0.27
CA GLY A 146 -6.12 21.99 0.08
C GLY A 146 -6.37 23.09 -0.97
N GLY A 147 -7.21 22.84 -1.97
CA GLY A 147 -7.65 23.87 -2.94
C GLY A 147 -6.68 24.07 -4.12
N PRO A 148 -7.14 24.65 -5.24
CA PRO A 148 -6.39 24.71 -6.48
C PRO A 148 -5.25 25.74 -6.44
N LEU A 149 -4.00 25.26 -6.53
CA LEU A 149 -2.87 26.03 -7.05
C LEU A 149 -2.62 25.58 -8.50
N ALA A 150 -2.54 26.53 -9.42
CA ALA A 150 -2.28 26.25 -10.82
C ALA A 150 -0.95 25.49 -10.98
N GLY A 151 -0.94 24.44 -11.81
CA GLY A 151 0.27 23.69 -12.16
C GLY A 151 0.71 22.58 -11.19
N ALA A 152 -0.09 22.27 -10.15
CA ALA A 152 0.21 21.14 -9.28
C ALA A 152 -0.27 19.81 -9.90
N ASP A 153 0.67 19.08 -10.49
CA ASP A 153 0.52 17.69 -10.92
C ASP A 153 1.08 16.74 -9.84
N TYR A 154 0.57 15.51 -9.81
CA TYR A 154 1.10 14.45 -8.94
C TYR A 154 1.62 13.31 -9.82
N THR A 155 2.94 13.09 -9.81
CA THR A 155 3.59 12.22 -10.79
C THR A 155 4.28 11.02 -10.14
N GLY A 156 4.18 9.85 -10.79
CA GLY A 156 5.00 8.69 -10.46
C GLY A 156 4.60 7.96 -9.17
N TRP A 157 3.35 8.16 -8.71
CA TRP A 157 2.86 7.48 -7.51
C TRP A 157 2.71 5.98 -7.74
N ILE A 158 3.13 5.18 -6.77
CA ILE A 158 3.00 3.72 -6.80
C ILE A 158 2.11 3.31 -5.63
N ILE A 159 0.97 2.69 -5.92
CA ILE A 159 0.06 2.16 -4.91
C ILE A 159 -0.17 0.71 -5.25
N ASN A 160 0.43 -0.20 -4.49
CA ASN A 160 0.34 -1.62 -4.78
C ASN A 160 0.18 -2.52 -3.56
N LYS A 161 -0.55 -3.62 -3.77
CA LYS A 161 -0.78 -4.65 -2.73
C LYS A 161 -1.48 -4.06 -1.48
N CYS A 162 -2.22 -2.98 -1.66
CA CYS A 162 -2.88 -2.25 -0.58
C CYS A 162 -4.36 -2.66 -0.47
N TYR A 163 -4.86 -2.61 0.76
CA TYR A 163 -6.28 -2.69 1.06
C TYR A 163 -6.81 -1.27 1.23
N ILE A 164 -7.80 -0.86 0.44
CA ILE A 164 -8.09 0.55 0.22
C ILE A 164 -9.59 0.81 0.38
N THR A 165 -9.94 1.73 1.28
CA THR A 165 -11.31 2.23 1.38
C THR A 165 -11.55 3.32 0.34
N SER A 166 -10.70 4.32 0.19
CA SER A 166 -10.91 5.30 -0.89
C SER A 166 -9.64 6.00 -1.38
N ILE A 167 -9.65 6.34 -2.67
CA ILE A 167 -8.71 7.28 -3.28
C ILE A 167 -9.49 8.33 -4.05
N THR A 168 -9.18 9.59 -3.79
CA THR A 168 -9.65 10.72 -4.60
C THR A 168 -8.47 11.58 -5.07
N SER A 169 -8.60 12.22 -6.23
CA SER A 169 -7.63 13.23 -6.67
C SER A 169 -8.11 14.68 -6.57
N SER A 170 -9.29 14.94 -5.99
CA SER A 170 -9.85 16.30 -5.81
C SER A 170 -9.70 17.21 -7.05
N ASN A 171 -9.95 16.67 -8.25
CA ASN A 171 -9.77 17.34 -9.54
C ASN A 171 -8.33 17.81 -9.84
N ARG A 172 -7.32 17.08 -9.34
CA ARG A 172 -5.91 17.27 -9.68
C ARG A 172 -5.44 16.21 -10.68
N PRO A 173 -4.60 16.59 -11.66
CA PRO A 173 -3.96 15.64 -12.54
C PRO A 173 -3.05 14.69 -11.77
N VAL A 174 -3.29 13.39 -11.94
CA VAL A 174 -2.37 12.32 -11.55
C VAL A 174 -1.73 11.77 -12.82
N LYS A 175 -0.40 11.68 -12.85
CA LYS A 175 0.36 11.31 -14.05
C LYS A 175 1.33 10.19 -13.76
N ASN A 176 1.49 9.26 -14.70
CA ASN A 176 2.42 8.13 -14.60
C ASN A 176 2.24 7.31 -13.31
N ALA A 177 1.02 7.26 -12.75
CA ALA A 177 0.76 6.50 -11.54
C ALA A 177 0.58 5.02 -11.85
N THR A 178 1.07 4.17 -10.94
CA THR A 178 0.93 2.71 -11.00
C THR A 178 0.08 2.23 -9.84
N ILE A 179 -1.14 1.82 -10.12
CA ILE A 179 -2.13 1.36 -9.15
C ILE A 179 -2.42 -0.11 -9.45
N THR A 180 -1.76 -1.00 -8.72
CA THR A 180 -1.74 -2.43 -9.08
C THR A 180 -1.92 -3.37 -7.90
N ASN A 181 -2.54 -4.53 -8.15
CA ASN A 181 -2.64 -5.58 -7.13
C ASN A 181 -3.35 -5.13 -5.85
N ASN A 182 -4.26 -4.15 -5.92
CA ASN A 182 -4.96 -3.63 -4.75
C ASN A 182 -6.37 -4.20 -4.61
N ILE A 183 -6.92 -4.08 -3.41
CA ILE A 183 -8.29 -4.42 -3.08
C ILE A 183 -8.98 -3.13 -2.64
N PHE A 184 -9.89 -2.61 -3.46
CA PHE A 184 -10.68 -1.42 -3.19
C PHE A 184 -12.07 -1.81 -2.68
N ILE A 185 -12.37 -1.48 -1.43
CA ILE A 185 -13.70 -1.68 -0.83
C ILE A 185 -14.60 -0.44 -0.91
N GLY A 186 -14.03 0.72 -1.18
CA GLY A 186 -14.79 1.94 -1.48
C GLY A 186 -14.29 2.62 -2.74
N ALA A 187 -14.56 3.93 -2.87
CA ALA A 187 -14.49 4.63 -4.13
C ALA A 187 -13.05 4.87 -4.63
N PHE A 188 -12.87 4.71 -5.94
CA PHE A 188 -11.71 5.19 -6.67
C PHE A 188 -12.15 6.31 -7.61
N ASP A 189 -11.73 7.54 -7.32
CA ASP A 189 -12.06 8.72 -8.13
C ASP A 189 -10.83 9.55 -8.46
N THR A 190 -10.32 9.31 -9.68
CA THR A 190 -9.28 10.14 -10.29
C THR A 190 -9.80 10.68 -11.62
N GLY A 191 -11.09 11.01 -11.71
CA GLY A 191 -11.77 11.44 -12.95
C GLY A 191 -11.37 12.82 -13.50
N ASN A 192 -10.07 13.14 -13.56
CA ASN A 192 -9.54 14.40 -14.07
C ASN A 192 -8.99 14.25 -15.50
N SER A 193 -9.42 15.12 -16.43
CA SER A 193 -9.00 15.05 -17.84
C SER A 193 -7.52 15.38 -18.08
N GLY A 194 -6.84 16.00 -17.12
CA GLY A 194 -5.40 16.27 -17.14
C GLY A 194 -4.54 15.07 -16.72
N ASN A 195 -5.14 13.97 -16.25
CA ASN A 195 -4.42 12.72 -16.00
C ASN A 195 -3.67 12.25 -17.24
N LEU A 196 -2.58 11.51 -17.04
CA LEU A 196 -1.80 11.00 -18.17
C LEU A 196 -1.06 9.71 -17.80
N ASN A 197 -1.10 8.71 -18.67
CA ASN A 197 -0.31 7.48 -18.57
C ASN A 197 -0.46 6.71 -17.23
N ASN A 198 -1.66 6.70 -16.64
CA ASN A 198 -1.88 5.97 -15.40
C ASN A 198 -2.18 4.48 -15.68
N LEU A 199 -1.60 3.59 -14.91
CA LEU A 199 -1.81 2.15 -14.99
C LEU A 199 -2.71 1.69 -13.84
N LEU A 200 -3.89 1.15 -14.16
CA LEU A 200 -4.82 0.54 -13.22
C LEU A 200 -4.95 -0.93 -13.58
N ARG A 201 -4.15 -1.78 -12.93
CA ARG A 201 -4.05 -3.18 -13.34
C ARG A 201 -4.11 -4.19 -12.21
N ASN A 202 -4.80 -5.30 -12.45
CA ASN A 202 -4.84 -6.41 -11.50
C ASN A 202 -5.42 -5.98 -10.13
N ASN A 203 -6.44 -5.12 -10.11
CA ASN A 203 -7.11 -4.73 -8.87
C ASN A 203 -8.47 -5.42 -8.72
N VAL A 204 -8.98 -5.48 -7.49
CA VAL A 204 -10.38 -5.77 -7.20
C VAL A 204 -11.06 -4.48 -6.78
N PHE A 205 -12.15 -4.09 -7.46
CA PHE A 205 -12.95 -2.92 -7.11
C PHE A 205 -14.36 -3.34 -6.72
N ARG A 206 -14.79 -2.90 -5.53
CA ARG A 206 -16.10 -3.22 -4.96
C ARG A 206 -17.06 -2.04 -4.91
N ASN A 207 -16.62 -0.88 -5.37
CA ASN A 207 -17.38 0.37 -5.35
C ASN A 207 -17.02 1.26 -6.55
N VAL A 208 -17.56 2.49 -6.59
CA VAL A 208 -17.42 3.47 -7.67
C VAL A 208 -16.00 3.55 -8.25
N ILE A 209 -15.94 3.55 -9.58
CA ILE A 209 -14.72 3.76 -10.37
C ILE A 209 -14.95 4.96 -11.29
N SER A 210 -14.10 5.96 -11.14
CA SER A 210 -14.00 7.12 -12.03
C SER A 210 -12.53 7.30 -12.41
N ALA A 211 -12.22 7.08 -13.69
CA ALA A 211 -10.86 7.05 -14.19
C ALA A 211 -10.75 7.76 -15.55
N ASN A 212 -9.72 8.58 -15.72
CA ASN A 212 -9.43 9.27 -16.98
C ASN A 212 -7.98 9.02 -17.41
N ASN A 213 -7.76 8.85 -18.71
CA ASN A 213 -6.44 8.63 -19.33
C ASN A 213 -5.67 7.47 -18.68
N THR A 214 -6.37 6.34 -18.51
CA THR A 214 -5.85 5.16 -17.82
C THR A 214 -5.73 3.95 -18.73
N TYR A 215 -4.76 3.09 -18.41
CA TYR A 215 -4.71 1.72 -18.86
C TYR A 215 -5.38 0.83 -17.82
N PHE A 216 -6.66 0.53 -18.04
CA PHE A 216 -7.53 -0.21 -17.11
C PHE A 216 -7.64 -1.68 -17.55
N ALA A 217 -6.78 -2.53 -16.99
CA ALA A 217 -6.65 -3.93 -17.42
C ALA A 217 -6.63 -4.95 -16.28
N ASN A 218 -7.10 -6.17 -16.54
CA ASN A 218 -7.02 -7.30 -15.60
C ASN A 218 -7.70 -7.05 -14.25
N ASN A 219 -8.63 -6.12 -14.17
CA ASN A 219 -9.34 -5.82 -12.93
C ASN A 219 -10.58 -6.70 -12.80
N ILE A 220 -10.97 -6.96 -11.56
CA ILE A 220 -12.29 -7.51 -11.24
C ILE A 220 -13.10 -6.39 -10.62
N ILE A 221 -14.22 -6.05 -11.24
CA ILE A 221 -15.14 -5.01 -10.79
C ILE A 221 -16.47 -5.64 -10.40
N THR A 222 -17.26 -4.96 -9.58
CA THR A 222 -18.67 -5.30 -9.34
C THR A 222 -19.62 -4.47 -10.19
N ASN A 223 -20.89 -4.85 -10.19
CA ASN A 223 -22.00 -4.07 -10.71
C ASN A 223 -22.21 -2.77 -9.90
N ILE A 224 -21.34 -1.79 -10.13
CA ILE A 224 -21.29 -0.47 -9.48
C ILE A 224 -21.13 0.62 -10.54
N THR A 225 -21.11 1.90 -10.15
CA THR A 225 -20.80 2.96 -11.11
C THR A 225 -19.39 2.83 -11.67
N PHE A 226 -19.28 2.79 -13.00
CA PHE A 226 -18.02 2.79 -13.74
C PHE A 226 -18.02 3.94 -14.74
N SER A 227 -16.95 4.72 -14.75
CA SER A 227 -16.66 5.73 -15.76
C SER A 227 -15.18 5.65 -16.13
N ALA A 228 -14.91 5.54 -17.43
CA ALA A 228 -13.58 5.54 -17.98
C ALA A 228 -13.53 6.41 -19.23
N THR A 229 -12.91 7.60 -19.15
CA THR A 229 -12.76 8.50 -20.31
C THR A 229 -11.34 8.41 -20.85
N ASN A 230 -11.19 8.42 -22.18
CA ASN A 230 -9.89 8.34 -22.86
C ASN A 230 -8.99 7.21 -22.32
N SER A 231 -9.61 6.09 -21.94
CA SER A 231 -8.94 5.00 -21.27
C SER A 231 -8.97 3.75 -22.14
N THR A 232 -7.90 2.95 -22.07
CA THR A 232 -7.90 1.60 -22.63
C THR A 232 -8.50 0.65 -21.60
N VAL A 233 -9.62 0.00 -21.94
CA VAL A 233 -10.33 -0.93 -21.05
C VAL A 233 -10.30 -2.33 -21.65
N LYS A 234 -9.59 -3.27 -21.02
CA LYS A 234 -9.42 -4.64 -21.56
C LYS A 234 -9.19 -5.71 -20.50
N ASN A 235 -9.58 -6.95 -20.81
CA ASN A 235 -9.36 -8.12 -19.96
C ASN A 235 -9.90 -7.94 -18.52
N ASN A 236 -11.00 -7.20 -18.33
CA ASN A 236 -11.63 -7.03 -17.03
C ASN A 236 -12.82 -7.98 -16.85
N THR A 237 -13.09 -8.37 -15.62
CA THR A 237 -14.27 -9.16 -15.25
C THR A 237 -15.23 -8.31 -14.42
N CYS A 238 -16.47 -8.19 -14.87
CA CYS A 238 -17.55 -7.57 -14.09
C CYS A 238 -18.41 -8.65 -13.43
N ILE A 239 -18.53 -8.58 -12.10
CA ILE A 239 -19.45 -9.39 -11.31
C ILE A 239 -20.84 -8.77 -11.38
N GLY A 240 -21.83 -9.60 -11.70
CA GLY A 240 -23.21 -9.17 -11.96
C GLY A 240 -23.37 -8.49 -13.32
N ALA A 241 -24.52 -7.85 -13.51
CA ALA A 241 -24.80 -7.10 -14.73
C ALA A 241 -23.77 -5.98 -14.94
N ALA A 242 -23.42 -5.70 -16.19
CA ALA A 242 -22.50 -4.61 -16.48
C ALA A 242 -23.19 -3.26 -16.19
N PRO A 243 -22.54 -2.35 -15.43
CA PRO A 243 -23.04 -1.00 -15.27
C PRO A 243 -22.97 -0.23 -16.60
N ALA A 244 -23.79 0.83 -16.73
CA ALA A 244 -23.94 1.56 -18.00
C ALA A 244 -22.63 2.02 -18.63
N GLY A 245 -21.67 2.51 -17.83
CA GLY A 245 -20.37 2.93 -18.35
C GLY A 245 -19.42 1.78 -18.71
N PHE A 246 -19.64 0.57 -18.19
CA PHE A 246 -18.84 -0.61 -18.56
C PHE A 246 -19.47 -1.43 -19.69
N ALA A 247 -20.79 -1.37 -19.85
CA ALA A 247 -21.55 -2.12 -20.84
C ALA A 247 -20.99 -2.03 -22.28
N PRO A 248 -20.53 -0.85 -22.78
CA PRO A 248 -19.94 -0.75 -24.12
C PRO A 248 -18.66 -1.56 -24.33
N PHE A 249 -17.97 -1.97 -23.25
CA PHE A 249 -16.73 -2.73 -23.32
C PHE A 249 -16.96 -4.25 -23.25
N VAL A 250 -18.14 -4.71 -22.83
CA VAL A 250 -18.44 -6.14 -22.64
C VAL A 250 -18.35 -6.89 -23.98
N GLY A 251 -17.63 -8.01 -24.00
CA GLY A 251 -17.38 -8.80 -25.21
C GLY A 251 -16.27 -8.24 -26.11
N LEU A 252 -15.71 -7.08 -25.79
CA LEU A 252 -14.61 -6.46 -26.53
C LEU A 252 -13.31 -6.55 -25.72
N ASN A 253 -12.18 -6.75 -26.40
CA ASN A 253 -10.83 -6.77 -25.80
C ASN A 253 -10.72 -7.67 -24.55
N GLY A 254 -11.43 -8.80 -24.53
CA GLY A 254 -11.43 -9.76 -23.42
C GLY A 254 -12.20 -9.33 -22.17
N ASN A 255 -12.95 -8.21 -22.20
CA ASN A 255 -13.81 -7.84 -21.08
C ASN A 255 -15.06 -8.73 -21.03
N VAL A 256 -15.44 -9.17 -19.83
CA VAL A 256 -16.62 -10.03 -19.59
C VAL A 256 -17.47 -9.47 -18.46
N ALA A 257 -18.75 -9.83 -18.44
CA ALA A 257 -19.70 -9.44 -17.40
C ALA A 257 -20.71 -10.57 -17.15
N GLY A 258 -21.50 -10.44 -16.08
CA GLY A 258 -22.51 -11.43 -15.70
C GLY A 258 -22.02 -12.51 -14.74
N GLU A 259 -20.78 -12.43 -14.27
CA GLU A 259 -20.21 -13.42 -13.35
C GLU A 259 -20.84 -13.35 -11.96
N LEU A 260 -20.98 -14.48 -11.29
CA LEU A 260 -21.42 -14.52 -9.90
C LEU A 260 -20.22 -14.41 -8.96
N ASP A 261 -20.36 -13.63 -7.89
CA ASP A 261 -19.30 -13.41 -6.90
C ASP A 261 -18.75 -14.74 -6.34
N ALA A 262 -19.66 -15.66 -5.98
CA ALA A 262 -19.34 -16.99 -5.46
C ALA A 262 -18.67 -17.95 -6.47
N ASN A 263 -18.67 -17.62 -7.76
CA ASN A 263 -17.94 -18.35 -8.80
C ASN A 263 -16.53 -17.79 -9.01
N ILE A 264 -16.31 -16.52 -8.63
CA ILE A 264 -15.03 -15.84 -8.82
C ILE A 264 -14.14 -15.95 -7.59
N PHE A 265 -14.70 -15.67 -6.41
CA PHE A 265 -13.95 -15.52 -5.16
C PHE A 265 -14.19 -16.65 -4.16
N GLN A 266 -13.23 -16.84 -3.25
CA GLN A 266 -13.35 -17.77 -2.12
C GLN A 266 -14.44 -17.34 -1.13
N GLY A 267 -14.69 -16.03 -1.01
CA GLY A 267 -15.70 -15.47 -0.12
C GLY A 267 -15.25 -15.44 1.35
N LEU A 268 -16.03 -14.76 2.20
CA LEU A 268 -15.64 -14.46 3.58
C LEU A 268 -15.65 -15.69 4.50
N THR A 269 -16.51 -16.67 4.25
CA THR A 269 -16.63 -17.86 5.11
C THR A 269 -15.31 -18.64 5.17
N GLY A 270 -14.67 -18.65 6.34
CA GLY A 270 -13.40 -19.33 6.57
C GLY A 270 -12.16 -18.59 6.05
N ASN A 271 -12.30 -17.34 5.60
CA ASN A 271 -11.20 -16.53 5.09
C ASN A 271 -11.07 -15.20 5.85
N SER A 272 -9.89 -14.59 5.77
CA SER A 272 -9.68 -13.24 6.27
C SER A 272 -10.38 -12.19 5.40
N THR A 273 -10.50 -10.98 5.96
CA THR A 273 -11.12 -9.81 5.31
C THR A 273 -10.48 -9.48 3.96
N ASP A 274 -9.18 -9.68 3.83
CA ASP A 274 -8.43 -9.54 2.58
C ASP A 274 -8.31 -10.85 1.80
N GLY A 275 -8.29 -12.00 2.48
CA GLY A 275 -8.17 -13.32 1.87
C GLY A 275 -9.41 -13.79 1.13
N GLN A 276 -10.58 -13.23 1.44
CA GLN A 276 -11.83 -13.54 0.75
C GLN A 276 -11.80 -13.25 -0.75
N TRP A 277 -10.92 -12.33 -1.18
CA TRP A 277 -10.79 -11.86 -2.57
C TRP A 277 -9.83 -12.71 -3.41
N ARG A 278 -9.30 -13.80 -2.86
CA ARG A 278 -8.57 -14.80 -3.64
C ARG A 278 -9.52 -15.51 -4.59
N LEU A 279 -9.02 -15.88 -5.76
CA LEU A 279 -9.82 -16.62 -6.72
C LEU A 279 -10.15 -18.01 -6.18
N LYS A 280 -11.40 -18.43 -6.40
CA LYS A 280 -11.82 -19.80 -6.14
C LYS A 280 -11.26 -20.74 -7.22
N ALA A 281 -11.01 -21.99 -6.86
CA ALA A 281 -10.66 -23.01 -7.86
C ALA A 281 -11.73 -23.09 -8.97
N GLY A 282 -11.29 -23.09 -10.22
CA GLY A 282 -12.18 -23.07 -11.40
C GLY A 282 -12.78 -21.70 -11.72
N SER A 283 -12.37 -20.63 -11.04
CA SER A 283 -12.79 -19.27 -11.37
C SER A 283 -12.44 -18.90 -12.82
N GLN A 284 -13.38 -18.27 -13.52
CA GLN A 284 -13.19 -17.80 -14.90
C GLN A 284 -12.15 -16.66 -15.00
N ALA A 285 -11.75 -16.07 -13.87
CA ALA A 285 -10.71 -15.07 -13.81
C ALA A 285 -9.28 -15.65 -13.84
N ILE A 286 -9.12 -16.98 -13.75
CA ILE A 286 -7.81 -17.65 -13.76
C ILE A 286 -7.27 -17.70 -15.19
N ALA A 287 -6.01 -17.27 -15.39
CA ALA A 287 -5.29 -17.25 -16.65
C ALA A 287 -6.05 -16.57 -17.82
N THR A 288 -6.88 -15.57 -17.52
CA THR A 288 -7.67 -14.82 -18.51
C THR A 288 -7.31 -13.34 -18.57
N GLY A 289 -6.29 -12.90 -17.85
CA GLY A 289 -5.72 -11.56 -17.95
C GLY A 289 -5.09 -11.30 -19.32
N GLU A 290 -4.70 -10.06 -19.57
CA GLU A 290 -3.85 -9.69 -20.68
C GLU A 290 -2.49 -10.37 -20.56
N THR A 291 -2.10 -11.12 -21.59
CA THR A 291 -0.77 -11.70 -21.73
C THR A 291 0.29 -10.61 -21.89
N VAL A 292 1.31 -10.65 -21.03
CA VAL A 292 2.49 -9.79 -21.13
C VAL A 292 3.72 -10.68 -21.03
N SER A 293 4.65 -10.53 -21.97
CA SER A 293 5.87 -11.34 -22.02
C SER A 293 5.60 -12.85 -21.93
N SER A 294 4.59 -13.31 -22.67
CA SER A 294 4.16 -14.72 -22.72
C SER A 294 3.55 -15.28 -21.43
N ILE A 295 3.34 -14.44 -20.41
CA ILE A 295 2.67 -14.81 -19.17
C ILE A 295 1.26 -14.24 -19.20
N THR A 296 0.27 -15.12 -19.07
CA THR A 296 -1.14 -14.73 -18.91
C THR A 296 -1.48 -14.77 -17.43
N PRO A 297 -1.57 -13.61 -16.74
CA PRO A 297 -1.89 -13.57 -15.33
C PRO A 297 -3.37 -13.87 -15.10
N ASP A 298 -3.73 -14.19 -13.86
CA ASP A 298 -5.12 -14.13 -13.45
C ASP A 298 -5.57 -12.66 -13.36
N ARG A 299 -6.88 -12.43 -13.39
CA ARG A 299 -7.46 -11.11 -13.11
C ARG A 299 -7.59 -10.89 -11.60
N GLY A 300 -7.50 -9.63 -11.18
CA GLY A 300 -7.64 -9.23 -9.77
C GLY A 300 -6.32 -9.22 -8.99
N ALA A 301 -6.45 -8.91 -7.70
CA ALA A 301 -5.35 -8.51 -6.80
C ALA A 301 -4.26 -9.57 -6.61
N PHE A 302 -4.63 -10.85 -6.72
CA PHE A 302 -3.74 -11.98 -6.47
C PHE A 302 -3.17 -12.61 -7.74
N GLY A 303 -3.48 -12.07 -8.92
CA GLY A 303 -3.29 -12.77 -10.18
C GLY A 303 -1.92 -12.64 -10.86
N THR A 304 -0.97 -11.92 -10.26
CA THR A 304 0.36 -11.67 -10.85
C THR A 304 1.43 -12.52 -10.16
N ALA A 305 2.65 -12.53 -10.74
CA ALA A 305 3.82 -13.16 -10.11
C ALA A 305 4.28 -12.44 -8.82
N ASP A 306 3.83 -11.20 -8.62
CA ASP A 306 4.09 -10.41 -7.41
C ASP A 306 2.75 -9.88 -6.86
N PRO A 307 1.92 -10.77 -6.28
CA PRO A 307 0.52 -10.49 -5.97
C PRO A 307 0.33 -9.65 -4.70
N TYR A 308 -0.92 -9.30 -4.42
CA TYR A 308 -1.33 -8.87 -3.09
C TYR A 308 -0.88 -9.88 -2.00
N VAL A 309 -0.44 -9.37 -0.86
CA VAL A 309 0.04 -10.18 0.27
C VAL A 309 -0.91 -10.01 1.46
N LEU A 310 -1.39 -11.11 2.00
CA LEU A 310 -2.29 -11.10 3.16
C LEU A 310 -1.65 -10.34 4.33
N SER A 311 -2.45 -9.53 5.00
CA SER A 311 -2.05 -8.63 6.09
C SER A 311 -1.01 -7.58 5.72
N GLY A 312 -0.61 -7.47 4.44
CA GLY A 312 0.36 -6.49 3.98
C GLY A 312 1.67 -6.50 4.77
N ILE A 313 2.11 -7.66 5.26
CA ILE A 313 3.32 -7.72 6.08
C ILE A 313 4.52 -7.35 5.22
N ALA A 314 5.35 -6.42 5.73
CA ALA A 314 6.55 -5.97 5.04
C ALA A 314 7.49 -7.16 4.74
N ALA A 315 8.25 -7.06 3.64
CA ALA A 315 9.21 -8.08 3.20
C ALA A 315 10.50 -8.05 4.05
N ILE A 316 10.33 -8.03 5.37
CA ILE A 316 11.38 -8.12 6.37
C ILE A 316 11.06 -9.28 7.31
N PRO A 317 12.07 -9.93 7.93
CA PRO A 317 11.82 -11.00 8.88
C PRO A 317 10.92 -10.56 10.04
N THR A 318 9.98 -11.40 10.44
CA THR A 318 9.11 -11.14 11.59
C THR A 318 9.29 -12.19 12.67
N ILE A 319 9.18 -11.77 13.93
CA ILE A 319 9.02 -12.67 15.07
C ILE A 319 7.52 -12.94 15.19
N TYR A 320 7.12 -14.20 15.05
CA TYR A 320 5.71 -14.61 15.14
C TYR A 320 5.39 -15.38 16.42
N SER A 321 6.41 -15.87 17.12
CA SER A 321 6.27 -16.46 18.45
C SER A 321 7.47 -16.11 19.31
N LEU A 322 7.19 -15.67 20.54
CA LEU A 322 8.16 -15.41 21.58
C LEU A 322 7.65 -16.05 22.87
N THR A 323 8.39 -17.02 23.39
CA THR A 323 8.10 -17.63 24.69
C THR A 323 9.21 -17.25 25.66
N VAL A 324 8.84 -16.50 26.69
CA VAL A 324 9.72 -16.10 27.80
C VAL A 324 9.05 -16.56 29.10
N PRO A 325 9.79 -17.22 30.01
CA PRO A 325 9.27 -17.59 31.32
C PRO A 325 8.83 -16.35 32.09
N ALA A 326 7.62 -16.40 32.66
CA ALA A 326 7.08 -15.30 33.46
C ALA A 326 7.89 -15.05 34.75
N SER A 327 8.63 -16.05 35.21
CA SER A 327 9.60 -15.94 36.30
C SER A 327 10.73 -16.93 36.08
N VAL A 328 11.88 -16.62 36.69
CA VAL A 328 13.04 -17.50 36.75
C VAL A 328 13.24 -17.83 38.23
N ALA A 329 13.39 -19.12 38.55
CA ALA A 329 13.63 -19.53 39.94
C ALA A 329 14.89 -18.82 40.47
N SER A 330 14.88 -18.43 41.75
CA SER A 330 15.97 -17.63 42.35
C SER A 330 17.33 -18.30 42.31
N ASN A 331 17.36 -19.63 42.15
CA ASN A 331 18.56 -20.45 42.02
C ASN A 331 18.90 -20.84 40.56
N ALA A 332 18.07 -20.46 39.58
CA ALA A 332 18.32 -20.79 38.19
C ALA A 332 19.39 -19.84 37.59
N THR A 333 20.41 -20.42 36.99
CA THR A 333 21.51 -19.70 36.31
C THR A 333 21.22 -19.47 34.83
N THR A 334 20.12 -20.00 34.31
CA THR A 334 19.71 -19.91 32.90
C THR A 334 18.23 -19.62 32.77
N MET A 335 17.86 -18.80 31.78
CA MET A 335 16.47 -18.52 31.40
C MET A 335 16.21 -19.04 29.98
N PRO A 336 15.36 -20.07 29.79
CA PRO A 336 15.07 -20.58 28.46
C PRO A 336 14.18 -19.58 27.71
N ILE A 337 14.61 -19.11 26.55
CA ILE A 337 13.82 -18.25 25.66
C ILE A 337 13.66 -18.98 24.33
N THR A 338 12.45 -19.02 23.79
CA THR A 338 12.20 -19.54 22.44
C THR A 338 11.72 -18.41 21.54
N ILE A 339 12.39 -18.23 20.41
CA ILE A 339 12.05 -17.23 19.39
C ILE A 339 11.79 -17.99 18.10
N SER A 340 10.64 -17.73 17.47
CA SER A 340 10.34 -18.24 16.13
C SER A 340 10.22 -17.08 15.15
N THR A 341 10.98 -17.15 14.07
CA THR A 341 11.02 -16.14 13.01
C THR A 341 10.57 -16.73 11.68
N LYS A 342 10.05 -15.87 10.80
CA LYS A 342 9.72 -16.24 9.42
C LYS A 342 10.22 -15.18 8.44
N SER A 343 10.56 -15.63 7.23
CA SER A 343 10.77 -14.74 6.08
C SER A 343 9.43 -14.40 5.45
N ASN A 344 9.30 -13.17 4.93
CA ASN A 344 8.07 -12.63 4.32
C ASN A 344 8.29 -12.23 2.84
N ASN A 345 9.23 -12.92 2.18
CA ASN A 345 9.52 -12.80 0.74
C ASN A 345 8.62 -13.71 -0.09
#